data_AF-T0XNI2-F1
#
_entry.id   AF-T0XNI2-F1
#
_cell.length_a   1.000
_cell.length_b   1.000
_cell.length_c   1.000
_cell.angle_alpha   90.00
_cell.angle_beta   90.00
_cell.angle_gamma   90.00
#
_symmetry.space_group_name_H-M   'P 1'
#
loop_
_entity.id
_entity.type
_entity.pdbx_description
1 polymer ?
#
loop_
_entity_poly.entity_id
_entity_poly.type
_entity_poly.pdbx_seq_one_letter_code
_entity_poly.pdbx_strand_id
1 'polypeptide(L)' 'KSLREKEHVSQAVFASVLNTSLSTVQKWEIGEKRPSGPSLKLLSLVERKGLAAVL' A
#
# COMPACT_ATOMS: atom_id res chain seq x y z
N LYS A 1 -0.08 7.23 -0.65
CA LYS A 1 0.39 8.12 0.42
C LYS A 1 -0.65 8.23 1.53
N SER A 2 -1.80 8.86 1.29
CA SER A 2 -2.82 9.07 2.33
C SER A 2 -3.30 7.78 3.02
N LEU A 3 -3.51 6.70 2.25
CA LEU A 3 -3.89 5.40 2.83
C LEU A 3 -2.84 4.87 3.82
N ARG A 4 -1.56 4.88 3.44
CA ARG A 4 -0.46 4.43 4.30
C ARG A 4 -0.37 5.29 5.58
N GLU A 5 -0.49 6.61 5.43
CA GLU A 5 -0.41 7.55 6.54
C GLU A 5 -1.59 7.38 7.52
N LYS A 6 -2.79 7.07 7.00
CA LYS A 6 -3.97 6.72 7.81
C LYS A 6 -3.74 5.45 8.65
N GLU A 7 -2.99 4.49 8.12
CA GLU A 7 -2.65 3.25 8.84
C GLU A 7 -1.42 3.41 9.75
N HIS A 8 -0.83 4.61 9.83
CA HIS A 8 0.31 4.93 10.71
C HIS A 8 1.55 4.03 10.54
N VAL A 9 1.80 3.55 9.31
CA VAL A 9 2.96 2.70 9.01
C VAL A 9 3.97 3.37 8.08
N SER A 10 5.24 2.95 8.18
CA SER A 10 6.31 3.40 7.27
C SER A 10 6.11 2.85 5.86
N GLN A 11 6.74 3.45 4.85
CA GLN A 11 6.71 2.93 3.48
C GLN A 11 7.25 1.49 3.38
N ALA A 12 8.27 1.17 4.19
CA ALA A 12 8.86 -0.17 4.24
C ALA A 12 7.88 -1.21 4.80
N VAL A 13 7.22 -0.89 5.93
CA VAL A 13 6.21 -1.78 6.52
C VAL A 13 5.02 -1.96 5.56
N PHE A 14 4.56 -0.87 4.94
CA PHE A 14 3.47 -0.94 3.97
C PHE A 14 3.82 -1.79 2.74
N ALA A 15 5.06 -1.69 2.26
CA ALA A 15 5.56 -2.51 1.17
C ALA A 15 5.58 -4.00 1.52
N SER A 16 6.08 -4.33 2.71
CA SER A 16 6.09 -5.71 3.23
C SER A 16 4.69 -6.30 3.31
N VAL A 17 3.73 -5.55 3.85
CA VAL A 17 2.33 -5.99 3.95
C VAL A 17 1.68 -6.22 2.58
N LEU A 18 1.98 -5.38 1.60
CA LEU A 18 1.44 -5.51 0.25
C LEU A 18 2.21 -6.48 -0.64
N ASN A 19 3.18 -7.22 -0.08
CA ASN A 19 4.09 -8.10 -0.80
C ASN A 19 4.71 -7.43 -2.05
N THR A 20 5.21 -6.21 -1.87
CA THR A 20 5.83 -5.41 -2.95
C THR A 20 7.10 -4.72 -2.47
N SER A 21 7.87 -4.14 -3.40
CA SER A 21 9.11 -3.45 -3.05
C SER A 21 8.85 -2.05 -2.49
N LEU A 22 9.76 -1.56 -1.64
CA LEU A 22 9.76 -0.17 -1.17
C LEU A 22 9.73 0.82 -2.35
N SER A 23 10.52 0.55 -3.40
CA SER A 23 10.55 1.38 -4.61
C SER A 23 9.19 1.41 -5.32
N THR A 24 8.46 0.30 -5.34
CA THR A 24 7.10 0.26 -5.89
C THR A 24 6.17 1.20 -5.12
N VAL A 25 6.18 1.14 -3.79
CA VAL A 25 5.38 2.04 -2.94
C VAL A 25 5.77 3.49 -3.18
N GLN A 26 7.08 3.81 -3.21
CA GLN A 26 7.55 5.16 -3.49
C GLN A 26 7.02 5.70 -4.82
N LYS A 27 7.12 4.91 -5.90
CA LYS A 27 6.60 5.28 -7.23
C LYS A 27 5.09 5.49 -7.25
N TRP A 28 4.33 4.74 -6.45
CA TRP A 28 2.90 4.96 -6.28
C TRP A 28 2.60 6.27 -5.53
N GLU A 29 3.37 6.56 -4.48
CA GLU A 29 3.14 7.75 -3.64
C GLU A 29 3.52 9.06 -4.33
N ILE A 30 4.49 9.04 -5.25
CA ILE A 30 4.87 10.21 -6.07
C ILE A 30 4.11 10.29 -7.40
N GLY A 31 3.27 9.32 -7.72
CA GLY A 31 2.46 9.30 -8.94
C GLY A 31 3.18 8.84 -10.22
N GLU A 32 4.44 8.40 -10.13
CA GLU A 32 5.20 7.85 -11.27
C GLU A 32 4.59 6.54 -11.80
N LYS A 33 4.04 5.72 -10.89
CA LYS A 33 3.32 4.48 -11.23
C LYS A 33 1.96 4.44 -10.55
N ARG A 34 1.03 3.71 -11.15
CA ARG A 34 -0.27 3.39 -10.53
C ARG A 34 -0.31 1.91 -10.13
N PRO A 35 -0.84 1.58 -8.95
CA PRO A 35 -1.10 0.19 -8.59
C PRO A 35 -2.14 -0.42 -9.55
N SER A 36 -1.95 -1.69 -9.90
CA SER A 36 -2.85 -2.43 -10.78
C SER A 36 -2.97 -3.89 -10.32
N GLY A 37 -3.98 -4.60 -10.84
CA GLY A 37 -4.17 -6.02 -10.57
C GLY A 37 -4.32 -6.34 -9.07
N PRO A 38 -3.62 -7.38 -8.55
CA PRO A 38 -3.71 -7.79 -7.15
C PRO A 38 -3.38 -6.68 -6.15
N SER A 39 -2.40 -5.82 -6.44
CA SER A 39 -2.01 -4.72 -5.56
C SER A 39 -3.14 -3.71 -5.38
N LEU A 40 -3.90 -3.40 -6.44
CA LEU A 40 -5.06 -2.51 -6.34
C LEU A 40 -6.17 -3.13 -5.47
N LYS A 41 -6.35 -4.46 -5.53
CA LYS A 41 -7.31 -5.17 -4.69
C LYS A 41 -6.91 -5.14 -3.22
N LEU A 42 -5.63 -5.36 -2.90
CA LEU A 42 -5.11 -5.27 -1.53
C LEU A 42 -5.27 -3.86 -0.97
N LEU A 43 -4.91 -2.83 -1.74
CA LEU A 43 -5.12 -1.43 -1.34
C LEU A 43 -6.59 -1.13 -1.04
N SER A 44 -7.52 -1.65 -1.86
CA SER A 44 -8.96 -1.50 -1.61
C SER A 44 -9.43 -2.24 -0.36
N LEU A 45 -8.84 -3.40 -0.03
CA LEU A 45 -9.13 -4.10 1.23
C LEU A 45 -8.64 -3.30 2.43
N VAL A 46 -7.41 -2.79 2.37
CA VAL A 46 -6.83 -1.94 3.42
C VAL A 46 -7.65 -0.67 3.62
N GLU A 47 -8.08 -0.01 2.55
CA GLU A 47 -8.91 1.20 2.63
C GLU A 47 -10.23 0.97 3.38
N ARG A 48 -10.87 -0.19 3.18
CA ARG A 48 -12.18 -0.52 3.74
C ARG A 48 -12.12 -1.17 5.12
N LYS A 49 -11.08 -1.95 5.39
CA LYS A 49 -11.01 -2.84 6.57
C LYS A 49 -9.78 -2.60 7.44
N GLY A 50 -8.89 -1.69 7.05
CA GLY A 50 -7.61 -1.46 7.70
C GLY A 50 -6.56 -2.51 7.34
N LEU A 51 -5.32 -2.28 7.82
CA LEU A 51 -4.16 -3.12 7.53
C LEU A 51 -4.34 -4.57 7.98
N ALA A 52 -5.08 -4.80 9.07
CA ALA A 52 -5.31 -6.13 9.64
C ALA A 52 -6.04 -7.11 8.70
N ALA A 53 -6.71 -6.61 7.65
CA ALA A 53 -7.40 -7.46 6.67
C ALA A 53 -6.47 -8.13 5.65
N VAL A 54 -5.18 -7.78 5.64
CA VAL A 54 -4.18 -8.28 4.69
C VAL A 54 -2.90 -8.77 5.39
N LEU A 55 -2.94 -8.90 6.73
CA LEU A 55 -1.89 -9.52 7.55
C LEU A 55 -2.08 -11.02 7.68
#